data_AF-A0A8J3Y6J8-F1
#
_entry.id   AF-A0A8J3Y6J8-F1
#
_cell.length_a   1.000
_cell.length_b   1.000
_cell.length_c   1.000
_cell.angle_alpha   90.00
_cell.angle_beta   90.00
_cell.angle_gamma   90.00
#
_symmetry.space_group_name_H-M   'P 1'
#
loop_
_entity.id
_entity.type
_entity.pdbx_description
1 polymer ?
#
loop_
_entity_poly.entity_id
_entity_poly.type
_entity_poly.pdbx_seq_one_letter_code
_entity_poly.pdbx_strand_id
1 'polypeptide(L)'
;MVRRRQLASLLAGLVLAAVLGLIAYGLPAIDRALPSSEPVPAGRPYDVGGGVTLVPPAGALVDLTRTRPAADRGTAVFLLGAVRYAVTVAPFDGGLTAAADRLRARITATAGYQVTGAESTVATAGGVTGIQGGYTAPGRAGRYAVFLADEVAVEVTVSGTDLELADALPRIEAATGSIRRGDAS
;
A
#
# COMPACT_ATOMS: atom_id res chain seq x y z
N MET A 1 31.56 49.35 25.56
CA MET A 1 30.86 48.92 24.32
C MET A 1 30.71 47.39 24.15
N VAL A 2 31.36 46.53 24.94
CA VAL A 2 31.36 45.07 24.74
C VAL A 2 30.05 44.35 25.12
N ARG A 3 29.31 44.82 26.14
CA ARG A 3 28.08 44.16 26.65
C ARG A 3 26.89 44.15 25.67
N ARG A 4 26.74 45.16 24.80
CA ARG A 4 25.64 45.23 23.82
C ARG A 4 25.77 44.19 22.70
N ARG A 5 26.99 43.89 22.28
CA ARG A 5 27.26 42.85 21.26
C ARG A 5 26.98 41.45 21.80
N GLN A 6 27.35 41.17 23.05
CA GLN A 6 27.08 39.86 23.68
C GLN A 6 25.58 39.60 23.83
N LEU A 7 24.78 40.59 24.25
CA LEU A 7 23.32 40.44 24.34
C LEU A 7 22.66 40.21 22.97
N ALA A 8 23.12 40.91 21.92
CA ALA A 8 22.60 40.71 20.56
C ALA A 8 22.91 39.30 20.03
N SER A 9 24.11 38.76 20.29
CA SER A 9 24.47 37.39 19.91
C SER A 9 23.69 36.32 20.68
N LEU A 10 23.42 36.54 21.97
CA LEU A 10 22.60 35.63 22.77
C LEU A 10 21.14 35.63 22.30
N LEU A 11 20.58 36.79 21.99
CA LEU A 11 19.23 36.90 21.41
C LEU A 11 19.14 36.25 20.03
N ALA A 12 20.13 36.46 19.16
CA ALA A 12 20.19 35.80 17.85
C ALA A 12 20.28 34.27 17.98
N GLY A 13 21.09 33.77 18.93
CA GLY A 13 21.18 32.34 19.24
C GLY A 13 19.87 31.78 19.80
N LEU A 14 19.17 32.53 20.66
CA LEU A 14 17.86 32.14 21.20
C LEU A 14 16.80 32.07 20.10
N VAL A 15 16.75 33.06 19.21
CA VAL A 15 15.83 33.08 18.07
C VAL A 15 16.11 31.90 17.14
N LEU A 16 17.37 31.63 16.82
CA LEU A 16 17.74 30.47 16.00
C LEU A 16 17.35 29.15 16.68
N ALA A 17 17.62 29.00 17.98
CA ALA A 17 17.24 27.82 18.73
C ALA A 17 15.72 27.64 18.81
N ALA A 18 14.96 28.73 18.95
CA ALA A 18 13.50 28.71 18.96
C ALA A 18 12.94 28.31 17.59
N VAL A 19 13.50 28.82 16.49
CA VAL A 19 13.11 28.42 15.12
C VAL A 19 13.43 26.94 14.88
N LEU A 20 14.62 26.48 15.28
CA LEU A 20 15.00 25.07 15.17
C LEU A 20 14.09 24.18 16.02
N GLY A 21 13.74 24.60 17.23
CA GLY A 21 12.77 23.90 18.07
C GLY A 21 11.39 23.85 17.43
N LEU A 22 10.92 24.95 16.85
CA LEU A 22 9.63 25.00 16.15
C LEU A 22 9.61 24.06 14.93
N ILE A 23 10.69 23.98 14.16
CA ILE A 23 10.80 23.06 13.03
C ILE A 23 10.90 21.61 13.51
N ALA A 24 11.76 21.33 14.49
CA ALA A 24 12.03 19.98 14.98
C ALA A 24 10.84 19.35 15.72
N TYR A 25 10.00 20.16 16.39
CA TYR A 25 8.84 19.66 17.15
C TYR A 25 7.50 20.02 16.51
N GLY A 26 7.40 21.16 15.84
CA GLY A 26 6.16 21.62 15.20
C GLY A 26 5.78 20.78 13.99
N LEU A 27 6.73 20.46 13.10
CA LEU A 27 6.46 19.59 11.95
C LEU A 27 5.99 18.18 12.38
N PRO A 28 6.68 17.46 13.29
CA PRO A 28 6.19 16.17 13.76
C PRO A 28 4.86 16.23 14.50
N ALA A 29 4.56 17.33 15.21
CA ALA A 29 3.28 17.50 15.88
C ALA A 29 2.12 17.68 14.89
N ILE A 30 2.35 18.47 13.82
CA ILE A 30 1.39 18.64 12.72
C ILE A 30 1.21 17.33 11.95
N ASP A 31 2.29 16.62 11.67
CA ASP A 31 2.26 15.31 10.99
C ASP A 31 1.43 14.27 11.76
N ARG A 32 1.57 14.22 13.11
CA ARG A 32 0.75 13.35 13.97
C ARG A 32 -0.71 13.78 14.08
N ALA A 33 -1.03 15.03 13.79
CA ALA A 33 -2.40 15.54 13.85
C ALA A 33 -3.19 15.25 12.57
N LEU A 34 -2.51 14.87 11.48
CA LEU A 34 -3.15 14.48 10.24
C LEU A 34 -3.63 13.01 10.31
N PRO A 35 -4.86 12.72 9.89
CA PRO A 35 -5.34 11.33 9.82
C PRO A 35 -4.44 10.52 8.87
N SER A 36 -3.76 9.52 9.42
CA SER A 36 -2.96 8.57 8.62
C SER A 36 -3.83 7.51 7.95
N SER A 37 -5.09 7.37 8.39
CA SER A 37 -6.06 6.46 7.82
C SER A 37 -7.47 7.00 7.86
N GLU A 38 -8.28 6.59 6.88
CA GLU A 38 -9.68 7.00 6.75
C GLU A 38 -10.58 5.79 6.45
N PRO A 39 -11.79 5.71 7.02
CA PRO A 39 -12.76 4.67 6.67
C PRO A 39 -13.16 4.78 5.19
N VAL A 40 -13.15 3.64 4.49
CA VAL A 40 -13.65 3.63 3.11
C VAL A 40 -15.12 3.26 3.08
N PRO A 41 -15.97 3.99 2.33
CA PRO A 41 -17.35 3.59 2.11
C PRO A 41 -17.44 2.18 1.52
N ALA A 42 -18.06 1.26 2.26
CA ALA A 42 -18.21 -0.12 1.82
C ALA A 42 -19.05 -0.19 0.53
N GLY A 43 -18.69 -1.11 -0.37
CA GLY A 43 -19.46 -1.41 -1.58
C GLY A 43 -19.32 -0.40 -2.73
N ARG A 44 -18.53 0.67 -2.57
CA ARG A 44 -18.19 1.57 -3.67
C ARG A 44 -16.87 1.17 -4.33
N PRO A 45 -16.77 1.22 -5.68
CA PRO A 45 -15.49 1.09 -6.35
C PRO A 45 -14.53 2.18 -5.87
N TYR A 46 -13.29 1.78 -5.57
CA TYR A 46 -12.17 2.62 -5.21
C TYR A 46 -11.18 2.60 -6.37
N ASP A 47 -10.78 3.79 -6.81
CA ASP A 47 -9.78 3.95 -7.87
C ASP A 47 -8.37 3.76 -7.30
N VAL A 48 -7.67 2.75 -7.80
CA VAL A 48 -6.29 2.44 -7.41
C VAL A 48 -5.30 3.22 -8.28
N GLY A 49 -5.71 3.67 -9.46
CA GLY A 49 -4.86 4.24 -10.51
C GLY A 49 -4.70 3.32 -11.72
N GLY A 50 -4.17 3.85 -12.83
CA GLY A 50 -3.97 3.06 -14.07
C GLY A 50 -5.28 2.58 -14.72
N GLY A 51 -6.41 3.22 -14.41
CA GLY A 51 -7.75 2.78 -14.82
C GLY A 51 -8.25 1.55 -14.07
N VAL A 52 -7.58 1.12 -13.00
CA VAL A 52 -7.98 -0.07 -12.22
C VAL A 52 -8.78 0.36 -11.01
N THR A 53 -9.95 -0.26 -10.85
CA THR A 53 -10.84 -0.09 -9.72
C THR A 53 -11.05 -1.41 -8.98
N LEU A 54 -11.28 -1.32 -7.67
CA LEU A 54 -11.67 -2.46 -6.84
C LEU A 54 -12.67 -2.03 -5.78
N VAL A 55 -13.51 -2.93 -5.31
CA VAL A 55 -14.38 -2.70 -4.15
C VAL A 55 -13.61 -3.04 -2.88
N PRO A 56 -13.34 -2.08 -1.98
CA PRO A 56 -12.56 -2.33 -0.77
C PRO A 56 -13.26 -3.33 0.15
N PRO A 57 -12.49 -4.13 0.91
CA PRO A 57 -13.06 -5.01 1.93
C PRO A 57 -13.92 -4.23 2.93
N ALA A 58 -15.06 -4.80 3.34
CA ALA A 58 -15.93 -4.16 4.32
C ALA A 58 -15.20 -3.94 5.66
N GLY A 59 -15.30 -2.71 6.19
CA GLY A 59 -14.63 -2.31 7.43
C GLY A 59 -13.14 -1.99 7.28
N ALA A 60 -12.62 -1.91 6.05
CA ALA A 60 -11.25 -1.50 5.81
C ALA A 60 -11.04 0.00 6.00
N LEU A 61 -9.86 0.35 6.52
CA LEU A 61 -9.34 1.71 6.51
C LEU A 61 -8.34 1.87 5.37
N VAL A 62 -8.40 2.96 4.61
CA VAL A 62 -7.34 3.32 3.66
C VAL A 62 -6.21 3.97 4.42
N ASP A 63 -4.98 3.53 4.17
CA ASP A 63 -3.77 4.17 4.65
C ASP A 63 -3.37 5.28 3.66
N LEU A 64 -3.63 6.53 4.04
CA LEU A 64 -3.41 7.72 3.21
C LEU A 64 -1.92 8.03 3.03
N THR A 65 -1.04 7.52 3.90
CA THR A 65 0.41 7.75 3.79
C THR A 65 1.06 6.90 2.71
N ARG A 66 0.44 5.74 2.41
CA ARG A 66 0.95 4.77 1.43
C ARG A 66 0.08 4.65 0.18
N THR A 67 -1.15 5.16 0.23
CA THR A 67 -2.04 5.20 -0.92
C THR A 67 -1.71 6.40 -1.81
N ARG A 68 -1.34 6.14 -3.06
CA ARG A 68 -0.93 7.12 -4.06
C ARG A 68 -1.53 6.72 -5.41
N PRO A 69 -2.78 7.07 -5.70
CA PRO A 69 -3.33 6.90 -7.03
C PRO A 69 -2.66 7.89 -7.99
N ALA A 70 -2.28 7.41 -9.18
CA ALA A 70 -1.87 8.23 -10.29
C ALA A 70 -2.46 7.68 -11.60
N ALA A 71 -2.39 8.47 -12.66
CA ALA A 71 -3.08 8.18 -13.93
C ALA A 71 -2.57 6.89 -14.59
N ASP A 72 -1.26 6.66 -14.57
CA ASP A 72 -0.58 5.53 -15.24
C ASP A 72 -0.16 4.41 -14.27
N ARG A 73 -0.03 4.72 -12.98
CA ARG A 73 0.43 3.82 -11.92
C ARG A 73 -0.27 4.16 -10.62
N GLY A 74 -0.31 3.26 -9.66
CA GLY A 74 -0.87 3.60 -8.37
C GLY A 74 -0.62 2.56 -7.30
N THR A 75 -0.86 2.96 -6.05
CA THR A 75 -0.85 2.04 -4.92
C THR A 75 -2.01 2.39 -4.03
N ALA A 76 -2.82 1.40 -3.65
CA ALA A 76 -3.84 1.53 -2.62
C ALA A 76 -3.53 0.55 -1.49
N VAL A 77 -3.52 1.04 -0.26
CA VAL A 77 -3.24 0.22 0.93
C VAL A 77 -4.44 0.30 1.86
N PHE A 78 -5.02 -0.86 2.13
CA PHE A 78 -6.15 -1.05 3.03
C PHE A 78 -5.69 -1.81 4.28
N LEU A 79 -6.25 -1.45 5.42
CA LEU A 79 -5.99 -2.06 6.72
C LEU A 79 -7.27 -2.70 7.25
N LEU A 80 -7.18 -3.98 7.60
CA LEU A 80 -8.23 -4.76 8.25
C LEU A 80 -7.68 -5.25 9.60
N GLY A 81 -7.86 -4.45 10.66
CA GLY A 81 -7.17 -4.70 11.92
C GLY A 81 -5.65 -4.63 11.72
N ALA A 82 -4.93 -5.71 12.01
CA ALA A 82 -3.49 -5.81 11.76
C ALA A 82 -3.12 -6.43 10.40
N VAL A 83 -4.13 -6.81 9.58
CA VAL A 83 -3.91 -7.30 8.22
C VAL A 83 -3.75 -6.13 7.27
N ARG A 84 -2.67 -6.15 6.50
CA ARG A 84 -2.41 -5.18 5.45
C ARG A 84 -2.71 -5.78 4.10
N TYR A 85 -3.59 -5.13 3.35
CA TYR A 85 -3.94 -5.44 1.96
C TYR A 85 -3.44 -4.32 1.05
N ALA A 86 -2.42 -4.58 0.26
CA ALA A 86 -1.83 -3.60 -0.65
C ALA A 86 -2.03 -4.02 -2.10
N VAL A 87 -2.51 -3.08 -2.92
CA VAL A 87 -2.73 -3.24 -4.35
C VAL A 87 -1.89 -2.20 -5.06
N THR A 88 -1.01 -2.66 -5.95
CA THR A 88 -0.13 -1.80 -6.75
C THR A 88 -0.44 -2.03 -8.21
N VAL A 89 -0.54 -0.94 -8.95
CA VAL A 89 -0.86 -0.93 -10.38
C VAL A 89 0.29 -0.23 -11.09
N ALA A 90 0.80 -0.84 -12.15
CA ALA A 90 1.83 -0.22 -12.97
C ALA A 90 1.78 -0.75 -14.41
N PRO A 91 2.24 0.06 -15.39
CA PRO A 91 2.42 -0.42 -16.76
C PRO A 91 3.41 -1.59 -16.78
N PHE A 92 3.13 -2.59 -17.61
CA PHE A 92 3.93 -3.79 -17.74
C PHE A 92 3.80 -4.38 -19.14
N ASP A 93 4.91 -4.42 -19.86
CA ASP A 93 4.98 -4.87 -21.25
C ASP A 93 5.20 -6.39 -21.40
N GLY A 94 5.18 -7.13 -20.28
CA GLY A 94 5.39 -8.58 -20.24
C GLY A 94 4.10 -9.37 -20.06
N GLY A 95 4.19 -10.70 -20.22
CA GLY A 95 3.06 -11.61 -19.96
C GLY A 95 2.79 -11.85 -18.48
N LEU A 96 1.63 -12.44 -18.17
CA LEU A 96 1.17 -12.71 -16.81
C LEU A 96 2.21 -13.52 -15.98
N THR A 97 2.83 -14.53 -16.58
CA THR A 97 3.89 -15.32 -15.92
C THR A 97 5.10 -14.45 -15.57
N ALA A 98 5.53 -13.56 -16.46
CA ALA A 98 6.65 -12.66 -16.20
C ALA A 98 6.31 -11.65 -15.08
N ALA A 99 5.05 -11.19 -15.02
CA ALA A 99 4.57 -10.34 -13.93
C ALA A 99 4.60 -11.10 -12.58
N ALA A 100 4.15 -12.36 -12.57
CA ALA A 100 4.20 -13.22 -11.39
C ALA A 100 5.63 -13.46 -10.92
N ASP A 101 6.53 -13.79 -11.84
CA ASP A 101 7.95 -14.01 -11.56
C ASP A 101 8.60 -12.76 -10.96
N ARG A 102 8.28 -11.58 -11.50
CA ARG A 102 8.75 -10.29 -10.98
C ARG A 102 8.24 -10.03 -9.56
N LEU A 103 6.96 -10.28 -9.29
CA LEU A 103 6.39 -10.12 -7.96
C LEU A 103 7.03 -11.09 -6.96
N ARG A 104 7.20 -12.36 -7.34
CA ARG A 104 7.90 -13.35 -6.52
C ARG A 104 9.33 -12.94 -6.20
N ALA A 105 10.09 -12.52 -7.21
CA ALA A 105 11.46 -12.04 -7.03
C ALA A 105 11.51 -10.87 -6.05
N ARG A 106 10.54 -9.95 -6.11
CA ARG A 106 10.42 -8.81 -5.19
C ARG A 106 10.12 -9.27 -3.75
N ILE A 107 9.22 -10.23 -3.59
CA ILE A 107 8.89 -10.83 -2.28
C ILE A 107 10.14 -11.50 -1.69
N THR A 108 10.80 -12.38 -2.44
CA THR A 108 11.96 -13.16 -1.98
C THR A 108 13.25 -12.35 -1.87
N ALA A 109 13.32 -11.16 -2.47
CA ALA A 109 14.42 -10.22 -2.26
C ALA A 109 14.45 -9.67 -0.83
N THR A 110 13.33 -9.74 -0.10
CA THR A 110 13.25 -9.34 1.31
C THR A 110 13.74 -10.48 2.19
N ALA A 111 14.72 -10.20 3.05
CA ALA A 111 15.30 -11.20 3.95
C ALA A 111 14.21 -11.86 4.83
N GLY A 112 14.20 -13.20 4.85
CA GLY A 112 13.23 -13.99 5.61
C GLY A 112 11.87 -14.21 4.93
N TYR A 113 11.67 -13.71 3.72
CA TYR A 113 10.45 -13.95 2.95
C TYR A 113 10.63 -15.15 2.02
N GLN A 114 9.62 -16.02 1.97
CA GLN A 114 9.64 -17.22 1.13
C GLN A 114 8.27 -17.45 0.51
N VAL A 115 8.21 -17.75 -0.79
CA VAL A 115 6.97 -18.19 -1.44
C VAL A 115 6.65 -19.61 -0.97
N THR A 116 5.37 -19.87 -0.70
CA THR A 116 4.88 -21.15 -0.15
C THR A 116 3.76 -21.73 -0.99
N GLY A 117 3.79 -23.05 -1.19
CA GLY A 117 2.77 -23.79 -1.91
C GLY A 117 2.89 -23.65 -3.44
N ALA A 118 2.00 -24.34 -4.15
CA ALA A 118 1.87 -24.20 -5.59
C ALA A 118 1.06 -22.93 -5.93
N GLU A 119 1.45 -22.27 -7.00
CA GLU A 119 0.65 -21.19 -7.57
C GLU A 119 -0.59 -21.75 -8.24
N SER A 120 -1.65 -20.95 -8.25
CA SER A 120 -2.90 -21.28 -8.93
C SER A 120 -3.35 -20.12 -9.78
N THR A 121 -3.95 -20.44 -10.93
CA THR A 121 -4.62 -19.45 -11.77
C THR A 121 -5.92 -19.02 -11.09
N VAL A 122 -6.21 -17.72 -11.18
CA VAL A 122 -7.43 -17.11 -10.66
C VAL A 122 -7.99 -16.16 -11.70
N ALA A 123 -9.29 -15.92 -11.68
CA ALA A 123 -9.93 -14.90 -12.51
C ALA A 123 -10.77 -13.97 -11.63
N THR A 124 -10.77 -12.68 -11.94
CA THR A 124 -11.66 -11.71 -11.29
C THR A 124 -13.06 -11.81 -11.90
N ALA A 125 -14.07 -11.27 -11.21
CA ALA A 125 -15.42 -11.15 -11.74
C ALA A 125 -15.50 -10.22 -12.97
N GLY A 126 -14.47 -9.40 -13.19
CA GLY A 126 -14.29 -8.61 -14.41
C GLY A 126 -13.66 -9.37 -15.58
N GLY A 127 -13.36 -10.67 -15.42
CA GLY A 127 -12.73 -11.49 -16.46
C GLY A 127 -11.21 -11.35 -16.54
N VAL A 128 -10.56 -10.67 -15.59
CA VAL A 128 -9.10 -10.48 -15.60
C VAL A 128 -8.44 -11.75 -15.05
N THR A 129 -7.58 -12.38 -15.85
CA THR A 129 -6.83 -13.57 -15.43
C THR A 129 -5.63 -13.16 -14.58
N GLY A 130 -5.34 -13.96 -13.56
CA GLY A 130 -4.23 -13.76 -12.64
C GLY A 130 -3.61 -15.05 -12.13
N ILE A 131 -2.50 -14.90 -11.42
CA ILE A 131 -1.79 -15.97 -10.70
C ILE A 131 -1.76 -15.58 -9.24
N GLN A 132 -2.03 -16.53 -8.35
CA GLN A 132 -1.97 -16.31 -6.89
C GLN A 132 -1.18 -17.40 -6.18
N GLY A 133 -0.61 -17.03 -5.04
CA GLY A 133 0.19 -17.90 -4.18
C GLY A 133 0.23 -17.44 -2.73
N GLY A 134 0.83 -18.27 -1.88
CA GLY A 134 1.14 -17.92 -0.49
C GLY A 134 2.60 -17.50 -0.34
N TYR A 135 2.89 -16.76 0.71
CA TYR A 135 4.27 -16.55 1.16
C TYR A 135 4.33 -16.47 2.69
N THR A 136 5.49 -16.72 3.25
CA THR A 136 5.80 -16.53 4.67
C THR A 136 6.81 -15.41 4.83
N ALA A 137 6.77 -14.76 6.00
CA ALA A 137 7.68 -13.72 6.43
C ALA A 137 7.99 -13.92 7.93
N PRO A 138 9.03 -13.29 8.49
CA PRO A 138 9.35 -13.46 9.91
C PRO A 138 8.17 -13.07 10.82
N GLY A 139 7.59 -14.07 11.49
CA GLY A 139 6.43 -13.91 12.38
C GLY A 139 5.09 -13.63 11.70
N ARG A 140 4.98 -13.80 10.37
CA ARG A 140 3.78 -13.49 9.59
C ARG A 140 3.61 -14.43 8.40
N ALA A 141 2.37 -14.59 7.95
CA ALA A 141 2.05 -15.18 6.66
C ALA A 141 1.47 -14.12 5.73
N GLY A 142 1.44 -14.45 4.45
CA GLY A 142 0.88 -13.60 3.43
C GLY A 142 0.39 -14.34 2.22
N ARG A 143 -0.36 -13.60 1.41
CA ARG A 143 -0.87 -14.05 0.12
C ARG A 143 -0.51 -13.00 -0.91
N TYR A 144 -0.21 -13.46 -2.12
CA TYR A 144 -0.01 -12.56 -3.24
C TYR A 144 -0.88 -13.02 -4.40
N ALA A 145 -1.28 -12.05 -5.21
CA ALA A 145 -1.89 -12.31 -6.50
C ALA A 145 -1.36 -11.28 -7.50
N VAL A 146 -1.24 -11.67 -8.74
CA VAL A 146 -0.94 -10.75 -9.84
C VAL A 146 -1.99 -10.95 -10.92
N PHE A 147 -2.49 -9.85 -11.46
CA PHE A 147 -3.40 -9.85 -12.58
C PHE A 147 -2.80 -9.03 -13.70
N LEU A 148 -3.06 -9.42 -14.93
CA LEU A 148 -2.65 -8.66 -16.11
C LEU A 148 -3.92 -8.29 -16.87
N ALA A 149 -4.19 -6.99 -16.96
CA ALA A 149 -5.23 -6.44 -17.81
C ALA A 149 -4.53 -5.60 -18.86
N ASP A 150 -4.56 -6.03 -20.12
CA ASP A 150 -3.79 -5.41 -21.23
C ASP A 150 -2.30 -5.26 -20.86
N GLU A 151 -1.78 -4.03 -20.90
CA GLU A 151 -0.39 -3.67 -20.54
C GLU A 151 -0.27 -3.15 -19.09
N VAL A 152 -1.19 -3.50 -18.20
CA VAL A 152 -1.17 -3.06 -16.80
C VAL A 152 -1.17 -4.26 -15.86
N ALA A 153 -0.10 -4.37 -15.07
CA ALA A 153 0.01 -5.36 -14.01
C ALA A 153 -0.62 -4.81 -12.72
N VAL A 154 -1.48 -5.61 -12.12
CA VAL A 154 -2.07 -5.38 -10.80
C VAL A 154 -1.46 -6.38 -9.83
N GLU A 155 -0.52 -5.91 -9.02
CA GLU A 155 0.15 -6.68 -7.97
C GLU A 155 -0.61 -6.52 -6.65
N VAL A 156 -1.05 -7.62 -6.06
CA VAL A 156 -1.76 -7.70 -4.79
C VAL A 156 -0.87 -8.40 -3.78
N THR A 157 -0.70 -7.80 -2.60
CA THR A 157 -0.01 -8.42 -1.47
C THR A 157 -0.81 -8.25 -0.19
N VAL A 158 -0.91 -9.34 0.57
CA VAL A 158 -1.63 -9.42 1.84
C VAL A 158 -0.65 -9.92 2.88
N SER A 159 -0.59 -9.28 4.04
CA SER A 159 0.24 -9.74 5.16
C SER A 159 -0.46 -9.55 6.50
N GLY A 160 -0.30 -10.52 7.40
CA GLY A 160 -0.89 -10.53 8.73
C GLY A 160 -0.33 -11.67 9.58
N THR A 161 -0.76 -11.77 10.83
CA THR A 161 -0.57 -13.03 11.58
C THR A 161 -1.49 -14.11 11.00
N ASP A 162 -1.18 -15.39 11.20
CA ASP A 162 -1.96 -16.50 10.61
C ASP A 162 -3.45 -16.43 10.99
N LEU A 163 -3.74 -16.11 12.26
CA LEU A 163 -5.10 -16.02 12.78
C LEU A 163 -5.88 -14.85 12.15
N GLU A 164 -5.27 -13.66 12.12
CA GLU A 164 -5.92 -12.47 11.57
C GLU A 164 -6.07 -12.57 10.06
N LEU A 165 -5.07 -13.16 9.39
CA LEU A 165 -5.11 -13.41 7.95
C LEU A 165 -6.25 -14.37 7.61
N ALA A 166 -6.40 -15.47 8.35
CA ALA A 166 -7.49 -16.42 8.14
C ALA A 166 -8.89 -15.77 8.28
N ASP A 167 -9.07 -14.87 9.25
CA ASP A 167 -10.33 -14.14 9.43
C ASP A 167 -10.60 -13.10 8.33
N ALA A 168 -9.56 -12.41 7.88
CA ALA A 168 -9.68 -11.35 6.86
C ALA A 168 -9.77 -11.90 5.43
N LEU A 169 -9.25 -13.10 5.18
CA LEU A 169 -9.07 -13.67 3.84
C LEU A 169 -10.36 -13.68 2.99
N PRO A 170 -11.52 -14.16 3.47
CA PRO A 170 -12.74 -14.18 2.67
C PRO A 170 -13.14 -12.78 2.16
N ARG A 171 -12.96 -11.75 2.98
CA ARG A 171 -13.26 -10.35 2.61
C ARG A 171 -12.26 -9.80 1.61
N ILE A 172 -10.98 -10.17 1.75
CA ILE A 172 -9.90 -9.77 0.84
C ILE A 172 -10.03 -10.48 -0.52
N GLU A 173 -10.41 -11.75 -0.53
CA GLU A 173 -10.67 -12.51 -1.76
C GLU A 173 -11.86 -11.93 -2.52
N ALA A 174 -12.95 -11.57 -1.83
CA ALA A 174 -14.08 -10.87 -2.44
C ALA A 174 -13.67 -9.52 -3.05
N ALA A 175 -12.86 -8.73 -2.33
CA ALA A 175 -12.33 -7.46 -2.84
C ALA A 175 -11.40 -7.66 -4.04
N THR A 176 -10.49 -8.64 -3.98
CA THR A 176 -9.58 -8.97 -5.07
C THR A 176 -10.34 -9.48 -6.30
N GLY A 177 -11.37 -10.29 -6.11
CA GLY A 177 -12.27 -10.74 -7.18
C GLY A 177 -13.08 -9.61 -7.81
N SER A 178 -13.22 -8.46 -7.14
CA SER A 178 -13.94 -7.30 -7.68
C SER A 178 -13.10 -6.38 -8.57
N ILE A 179 -11.80 -6.67 -8.70
CA ILE A 179 -10.86 -5.89 -9.54
C ILE A 179 -11.38 -5.84 -10.97
N ARG A 180 -11.51 -4.62 -11.48
CA ARG A 180 -11.93 -4.30 -12.84
C ARG A 180 -11.06 -3.20 -13.40
N ARG A 181 -10.82 -3.25 -14.71
CA ARG A 181 -10.31 -2.11 -15.46
C ARG A 181 -11.51 -1.31 -15.96
N GLY A 182 -11.53 0.00 -15.68
CA GLY A 182 -12.45 0.93 -16.32
C GLY A 182 -11.99 1.21 -17.74
N ASP A 183 -12.95 1.34 -18.66
CA ASP A 183 -12.65 1.75 -20.02
C ASP A 183 -11.99 3.14 -19.96
N ALA A 184 -10.83 3.28 -20.60
CA ALA A 184 -10.18 4.58 -20.75
C ALA A 184 -11.05 5.43 -21.68
N SER A 185 -11.84 6.35 -21.10
CA SER A 185 -12.55 7.39 -21.83
C SER A 185 -11.62 8.52 -22.24
#